data_AF-A0A6G8DB34-F1
#
_entry.id   AF-A0A6G8DB34-F1
#
_cell.length_a   1.000
_cell.length_b   1.000
_cell.length_c   1.000
_cell.angle_alpha   90.00
_cell.angle_beta   90.00
_cell.angle_gamma   90.00
#
_symmetry.space_group_name_H-M   'P 1'
#
loop_
_entity.id
_entity.type
_entity.pdbx_description
1 polymer ?
#
loop_
_entity_poly.entity_id
_entity_poly.type
_entity_poly.pdbx_seq_one_letter_code
_entity_poly.pdbx_strand_id
1 'polypeptide(L)' 'MSVRSVAEEAPGAYKDVRAVVDAAQNAGLAHKVARMEPRICIKG' A
#
# COMPACT_ATOMS: atom_id res chain seq x y z
N MET A 1 15.57 -10.41 -11.16
CA MET A 1 14.91 -9.22 -10.58
C MET A 1 15.75 -7.98 -10.93
N SER A 2 15.24 -7.11 -11.82
CA SER A 2 15.98 -5.92 -12.27
C SER A 2 15.78 -4.75 -11.29
N VAL A 3 16.81 -3.94 -11.07
CA VAL A 3 16.76 -2.72 -10.24
C VAL A 3 15.68 -1.74 -10.69
N ARG A 4 15.28 -1.80 -11.96
CA ARG A 4 14.23 -0.96 -12.54
C ARG A 4 12.84 -1.28 -11.99
N SER A 5 12.50 -2.58 -11.90
CA SER A 5 11.21 -3.05 -11.36
C SER A 5 11.06 -2.75 -9.87
N VAL A 6 12.17 -2.72 -9.12
CA VAL A 6 12.16 -2.31 -7.70
C VAL A 6 11.89 -0.82 -7.54
N ALA A 7 12.43 0.01 -8.45
CA ALA A 7 12.23 1.46 -8.41
C ALA A 7 10.80 1.89 -8.77
N GLU A 8 10.14 1.19 -9.69
CA GLU A 8 8.76 1.48 -10.10
C GLU A 8 7.72 1.19 -9.00
N GLU A 9 8.02 0.28 -8.08
CA GLU A 9 7.16 -0.06 -6.93
C GLU A 9 7.68 0.48 -5.59
N ALA A 10 8.63 1.43 -5.62
CA ALA A 10 9.11 2.03 -4.40
C ALA A 10 7.94 2.70 -3.63
N PRO A 11 7.93 2.73 -2.29
CA PRO A 11 6.83 3.29 -1.52
C PRO A 11 6.43 4.72 -1.91
N GLY A 12 7.36 5.51 -2.44
CA GLY A 12 7.12 6.86 -2.95
C GLY A 12 6.41 6.94 -4.31
N ALA A 13 6.30 5.83 -5.05
CA ALA A 13 5.56 5.75 -6.31
C ALA A 13 4.03 5.61 -6.10
N TYR A 14 3.60 5.30 -4.87
CA TYR A 14 2.20 5.15 -4.51
C TYR A 14 1.71 6.33 -3.66
N LYS A 15 0.40 6.59 -3.75
CA LYS A 15 -0.28 7.48 -2.79
C LYS A 15 -0.13 6.89 -1.38
N ASP A 16 -0.15 7.74 -0.34
CA ASP A 16 -0.19 7.23 1.03
C ASP A 16 -1.45 6.37 1.21
N VAL A 17 -1.24 5.07 1.36
CA VAL A 17 -2.29 4.08 1.54
C VAL A 17 -3.18 4.40 2.73
N ARG A 18 -2.65 5.09 3.75
CA ARG A 18 -3.43 5.55 4.90
C ARG A 18 -4.50 6.55 4.48
N ALA A 19 -4.14 7.55 3.68
CA ALA A 19 -5.07 8.57 3.20
C ALA A 19 -6.23 7.97 2.40
N VAL A 20 -5.95 6.94 1.58
CA VAL A 20 -6.97 6.22 0.81
C VAL A 20 -7.92 5.44 1.72
N VAL A 21 -7.38 4.68 2.68
CA VAL A 21 -8.18 3.90 3.63
C VAL A 21 -9.01 4.81 4.55
N ASP A 22 -8.45 5.95 4.96
CA ASP A 22 -9.15 6.97 5.76
C ASP A 22 -10.34 7.55 5.00
N ALA A 23 -10.17 7.90 3.73
CA ALA A 23 -11.26 8.40 2.89
C ALA A 23 -12.40 7.37 2.75
N ALA A 24 -12.07 6.09 2.51
CA ALA A 24 -13.07 5.03 2.37
C ALA A 24 -13.85 4.77 3.66
N GLN A 25 -13.19 4.81 4.83
CA GLN A 25 -13.87 4.68 6.11
C GLN A 25 -14.75 5.89 6.42
N ASN A 26 -14.25 7.11 6.20
CA ASN A 26 -15.02 8.33 6.46
C ASN A 26 -16.25 8.45 5.55
N ALA A 27 -16.19 7.89 4.35
CA ALA A 27 -17.32 7.80 3.43
C ALA A 27 -18.32 6.67 3.78
N GLY A 28 -18.04 5.85 4.81
CA GLY A 28 -18.88 4.71 5.18
C GLY A 28 -18.87 3.56 4.17
N LEU A 29 -17.90 3.54 3.25
CA LEU A 29 -17.81 2.53 2.19
C LEU A 29 -17.13 1.24 2.65
N ALA A 30 -16.28 1.32 3.68
CA ALA A 30 -15.59 0.19 4.27
C ALA A 30 -15.24 0.45 5.74
N HIS A 31 -15.07 -0.61 6.54
CA HIS A 31 -14.59 -0.51 7.91
C HIS A 31 -13.14 -0.99 8.03
N LYS A 32 -12.31 -0.23 8.75
CA LYS A 32 -10.96 -0.63 9.13
C LYS A 32 -11.05 -1.76 10.15
N VAL A 33 -10.34 -2.86 9.85
CA VAL A 33 -10.31 -4.04 10.72
C VAL A 33 -8.91 -4.29 11.26
N ALA A 34 -7.90 -4.33 10.39
CA ALA A 34 -6.52 -4.52 10.78
C ALA A 34 -5.56 -3.85 9.79
N ARG A 35 -4.35 -3.52 10.25
CA ARG A 35 -3.23 -3.08 9.41
C ARG A 35 -2.12 -4.11 9.49
N MET A 36 -1.59 -4.50 8.34
CA MET A 36 -0.45 -5.40 8.24
C MET A 36 0.83 -4.63 7.90
N GLU A 37 1.96 -5.20 8.30
CA GLU A 37 3.29 -4.73 7.92
C GLU A 37 4.03 -5.87 7.19
N PRO A 38 4.58 -5.62 6.00
CA PRO A 38 5.30 -6.64 5.25
C PRO A 38 6.61 -6.98 5.95
N ARG A 39 6.90 -8.28 6.10
CA ARG A 39 8.20 -8.77 6.59
C ARG A 39 9.13 -9.15 5.45
N ILE A 40 8.61 -9.83 4.43
CA ILE A 40 9.33 -10.27 3.24
C ILE A 40 8.37 -10.18 2.05
N CYS A 41 8.84 -9.66 0.92
CA CYS A 41 8.11 -9.63 -0.35
C CYS A 41 8.92 -10.33 -1.43
N ILE A 42 8.36 -11.39 -2.04
CA ILE A 42 8.97 -12.10 -3.18
C ILE A 42 8.22 -11.64 -4.44
N LYS A 43 8.96 -11.17 -5.44
CA LYS A 43 8.42 -10.65 -6.72
C LYS A 43 9.02 -11.46 -7.88
N GLY A 44 8.19 -11.83 -8.85
CA GLY A 44 8.60 -12.50 -10.11
C GLY A 44 8.99 -11.50 -11.18
#